data_AF-A0A9D5Y1Z8-F1
#
_entry.id   AF-A0A9D5Y1Z8-F1
#
_cell.length_a   1.000
_cell.length_b   1.000
_cell.length_c   1.000
_cell.angle_alpha   90.00
_cell.angle_beta   90.00
_cell.angle_gamma   90.00
#
_symmetry.space_group_name_H-M   'P 1'
#
loop_
_entity.id
_entity.type
_entity.pdbx_description
1 polymer ?
#
loop_
_entity_poly.entity_id
_entity_poly.type
_entity_poly.pdbx_seq_one_letter_code
_entity_poly.pdbx_strand_id
1 'polypeptide(L)'
;MNFEFYNPTRLVFGAGSLVRLGEATSGLGRKALVVTGGGSAKRSGVFDRAIESLKAADVEFAECSGIEPNPRIASVVRGAKIVREQGCDVIVALGGGSTMDASKVIAAAAL
;
A
#
# COMPACT_ATOMS: atom_id res chain seq x y z
N MET A 1 17.22 -10.87 -32.50
CA MET A 1 16.90 -11.10 -31.07
C MET A 1 15.45 -10.74 -30.91
N ASN A 2 14.59 -11.69 -30.50
CA ASN A 2 13.15 -11.47 -30.35
C ASN A 2 12.81 -11.50 -28.86
N PHE A 3 12.04 -10.53 -28.36
CA PHE A 3 11.55 -10.51 -26.99
C PHE A 3 10.12 -9.98 -26.94
N GLU A 4 9.38 -10.40 -25.92
CA GLU A 4 8.08 -9.85 -25.56
C GLU A 4 8.18 -9.17 -24.20
N PHE A 5 7.58 -7.99 -24.08
CA PHE A 5 7.56 -7.21 -22.85
C PHE A 5 6.11 -6.92 -22.46
N TYR A 6 5.71 -7.33 -21.26
CA TYR A 6 4.39 -7.06 -20.70
C TYR A 6 4.52 -6.51 -19.28
N ASN A 7 4.00 -5.31 -19.07
CA ASN A 7 3.90 -4.68 -17.76
C ASN A 7 2.52 -3.99 -17.63
N PRO A 8 1.52 -4.62 -17.01
CA PRO A 8 0.20 -4.04 -16.83
C PRO A 8 0.16 -2.94 -15.75
N THR A 9 1.27 -2.74 -15.04
CA THR A 9 1.34 -1.76 -13.94
C THR A 9 1.32 -0.34 -14.50
N ARG A 10 0.33 0.46 -14.11
CA ARG A 10 0.32 1.91 -14.37
C ARG A 10 1.39 2.59 -13.52
N LEU A 11 2.43 3.12 -14.17
CA LEU A 11 3.50 3.86 -13.51
C LEU A 11 3.18 5.35 -13.49
N VAL A 12 3.11 5.95 -12.29
CA VAL A 12 2.97 7.40 -12.10
C VAL A 12 4.24 7.93 -11.46
N PHE A 13 5.06 8.62 -12.24
CA PHE A 13 6.39 9.08 -11.84
C PHE A 13 6.51 10.60 -11.93
N GLY A 14 7.27 11.19 -10.99
CA GLY A 14 7.56 12.63 -10.93
C GLY A 14 7.47 13.18 -9.51
N ALA A 15 8.17 14.28 -9.25
CA ALA A 15 8.04 14.99 -7.98
C ALA A 15 6.58 15.44 -7.78
N GLY A 16 6.04 15.21 -6.57
CA GLY A 16 4.65 15.55 -6.25
C GLY A 16 3.60 14.53 -6.70
N SER A 17 3.97 13.43 -7.37
CA SER A 17 3.01 12.43 -7.86
C SER A 17 2.14 11.79 -6.76
N LEU A 18 2.61 11.79 -5.51
CA LEU A 18 1.90 11.21 -4.37
C LEU A 18 0.49 11.79 -4.16
N VAL A 19 0.23 13.04 -4.57
CA VAL A 19 -1.11 13.66 -4.45
C VAL A 19 -2.18 12.94 -5.26
N ARG A 20 -1.77 12.11 -6.23
CA ARG A 20 -2.64 11.30 -7.09
C ARG A 20 -2.92 9.91 -6.52
N LEU A 21 -2.42 9.60 -5.32
CA LEU A 21 -2.62 8.30 -4.69
C LEU A 21 -4.11 8.02 -4.51
N GLY A 22 -4.88 8.98 -3.97
CA GLY A 22 -6.32 8.87 -3.80
C GLY A 22 -7.05 8.55 -5.11
N GLU A 23 -6.75 9.28 -6.19
CA GLU A 23 -7.29 9.03 -7.55
C GLU A 23 -6.99 7.59 -8.01
N ALA A 24 -5.76 7.12 -7.81
CA ALA A 24 -5.37 5.77 -8.22
C ALA A 24 -6.03 4.68 -7.36
N THR A 25 -6.19 4.90 -6.06
CA THR A 25 -6.75 3.93 -5.12
C THR A 25 -8.26 3.84 -5.20
N SER A 26 -8.97 4.96 -5.37
CA SER A 26 -10.45 4.98 -5.42
C SER A 26 -11.03 4.23 -6.62
N GLY A 27 -10.27 4.10 -7.71
CA GLY A 27 -10.63 3.25 -8.84
C GLY A 27 -10.49 1.74 -8.59
N LEU A 28 -9.90 1.34 -7.44
CA LEU A 28 -9.64 -0.05 -7.07
C LEU A 28 -10.43 -0.50 -5.84
N GLY A 29 -10.70 0.40 -4.89
CA GLY A 29 -11.40 0.10 -3.65
C GLY A 29 -11.76 1.35 -2.85
N ARG A 30 -12.53 1.20 -1.78
CA ARG A 30 -13.03 2.29 -0.93
C ARG A 30 -12.42 2.29 0.46
N LYS A 31 -11.76 1.21 0.88
CA LYS A 31 -11.08 1.10 2.17
C LYS A 31 -9.71 0.43 2.04
N ALA A 32 -8.67 1.24 2.15
CA ALA A 32 -7.29 0.80 1.99
C ALA A 32 -6.68 0.23 3.27
N LEU A 33 -6.00 -0.91 3.20
CA LEU A 33 -4.97 -1.22 4.18
C LEU A 33 -3.66 -0.51 3.76
N VAL A 34 -3.24 0.46 4.55
CA VAL A 34 -1.96 1.16 4.37
C VAL A 34 -0.86 0.42 5.14
N VAL A 35 0.07 -0.18 4.40
CA VAL A 35 1.16 -0.99 4.94
C VAL A 35 2.45 -0.17 4.96
N THR A 36 3.13 -0.08 6.10
CA THR A 36 4.34 0.74 6.27
C THR A 36 5.45 0.02 7.04
N GLY A 37 6.70 0.44 6.80
CA GLY A 37 7.88 -0.07 7.53
C GLY A 37 8.03 0.49 8.95
N GLY A 38 9.26 0.49 9.48
CA GLY A 38 9.62 0.98 10.84
C GLY A 38 9.55 2.51 11.05
N GLY A 39 8.69 3.22 10.32
CA GLY A 39 8.40 4.64 10.55
C GLY A 39 9.15 5.65 9.69
N SER A 40 9.96 5.23 8.71
CA SER A 40 10.60 6.17 7.77
C SER A 40 9.58 7.04 7.02
N ALA A 41 8.49 6.44 6.55
CA ALA A 41 7.40 7.14 5.87
C ALA A 41 6.70 8.19 6.75
N LYS A 42 6.58 7.93 8.06
CA LYS A 42 6.03 8.88 9.03
C LYS A 42 7.01 10.03 9.29
N ARG A 43 8.29 9.72 9.55
CA ARG A 43 9.33 10.74 9.79
C ARG A 43 9.53 11.70 8.61
N SER A 44 9.31 11.23 7.38
CA SER A 44 9.45 12.06 6.17
C SER A 44 8.16 12.79 5.76
N GLY A 45 7.06 12.66 6.52
CA GLY A 45 5.75 13.21 6.17
C GLY A 45 5.15 12.61 4.88
N VAL A 46 5.68 11.49 4.38
CA VAL A 46 5.11 10.75 3.25
C VAL A 46 3.80 10.09 3.65
N PHE A 47 3.74 9.54 4.87
CA PHE A 47 2.54 8.91 5.40
C PHE A 47 1.39 9.91 5.45
N ASP A 48 1.60 11.08 6.05
CA ASP A 48 0.54 12.07 6.23
C ASP A 48 0.00 12.56 4.88
N ARG A 49 0.88 12.89 3.93
CA ARG A 49 0.47 13.27 2.56
C ARG A 49 -0.28 12.17 1.82
N ALA A 50 0.09 10.90 2.04
CA ALA A 50 -0.63 9.78 1.47
C ALA A 50 -2.04 9.66 2.04
N ILE A 51 -2.19 9.79 3.36
CA ILE A 51 -3.49 9.77 4.03
C ILE A 51 -4.36 10.96 3.61
N GLU A 52 -3.79 12.16 3.47
CA GLU A 52 -4.49 13.33 2.94
C GLU A 52 -5.02 13.07 1.52
N SER A 53 -4.19 12.50 0.64
CA SER A 53 -4.62 12.15 -0.72
C SER A 53 -5.74 11.11 -0.74
N LEU A 54 -5.67 10.07 0.11
CA LEU A 54 -6.74 9.07 0.23
C LEU A 54 -8.05 9.68 0.74
N LYS A 55 -7.98 10.51 1.78
CA LYS A 55 -9.15 11.21 2.33
C LYS A 55 -9.80 12.13 1.31
N ALA A 56 -9.00 12.86 0.53
CA ALA A 56 -9.51 13.74 -0.53
C ALA A 56 -10.25 12.97 -1.64
N ALA A 57 -10.06 11.66 -1.74
CA ALA A 57 -10.74 10.78 -2.69
C ALA A 57 -11.82 9.89 -2.03
N ASP A 58 -12.23 10.20 -0.80
CA ASP A 58 -13.19 9.42 0.00
C ASP A 58 -12.79 7.94 0.12
N VAL A 59 -11.50 7.68 0.33
CA VAL A 59 -10.96 6.34 0.63
C VAL A 59 -10.65 6.26 2.12
N GLU A 60 -11.40 5.41 2.84
CA GLU A 60 -11.10 5.05 4.22
C GLU A 60 -9.78 4.29 4.30
N PHE A 61 -9.16 4.25 5.49
CA PHE A 61 -7.95 3.45 5.66
C PHE A 61 -7.83 2.79 7.03
N ALA A 62 -7.17 1.64 7.05
CA ALA A 62 -6.59 1.00 8.21
C ALA A 62 -5.05 1.01 8.08
N GLU A 63 -4.32 0.93 9.19
CA GLU A 63 -2.85 0.91 9.18
C GLU A 63 -2.29 -0.45 9.61
N CYS A 64 -1.33 -0.98 8.85
CA CYS A 64 -0.44 -2.07 9.27
C CYS A 64 1.03 -1.60 9.20
N SER A 65 1.55 -1.09 10.31
CA SER A 65 2.91 -0.58 10.42
C SER A 65 3.92 -1.61 10.90
N GLY A 66 5.21 -1.26 10.84
CA GLY A 66 6.28 -2.07 11.41
C GLY A 66 6.59 -3.31 10.57
N ILE A 67 6.52 -3.20 9.25
CA ILE A 67 7.12 -4.19 8.36
C ILE A 67 8.64 -4.08 8.47
N GLU A 68 9.25 -5.14 8.99
CA GLU A 68 10.69 -5.27 9.12
C GLU A 68 11.34 -5.65 7.77
N PRO A 69 12.63 -5.33 7.57
CA PRO A 69 13.41 -5.92 6.48
C PRO A 69 13.31 -7.45 6.51
N ASN A 70 13.20 -8.08 5.33
CA ASN A 70 12.95 -9.52 5.19
C ASN A 70 11.69 -9.96 5.95
N PRO A 71 10.50 -9.52 5.49
CA PRO A 71 9.27 -9.62 6.26
C PRO A 71 8.92 -11.08 6.58
N ARG A 72 8.59 -11.32 7.85
CA ARG A 72 8.18 -12.64 8.35
C ARG A 72 6.70 -12.89 8.05
N ILE A 73 6.31 -14.17 8.01
CA ILE A 73 4.91 -14.57 7.85
C ILE A 73 3.98 -13.95 8.90
N ALA A 74 4.47 -13.70 10.11
CA ALA A 74 3.70 -13.05 11.17
C ALA A 74 3.19 -11.65 10.77
N SER A 75 4.00 -10.88 10.02
CA SER A 75 3.61 -9.56 9.51
C SER A 75 2.50 -9.66 8.48
N VAL A 76 2.56 -10.68 7.62
CA VAL A 76 1.52 -10.98 6.63
C VAL A 76 0.21 -11.39 7.32
N VAL A 77 0.28 -12.30 8.30
CA VAL A 77 -0.89 -12.76 9.06
C VAL A 77 -1.55 -11.59 9.78
N ARG A 78 -0.77 -10.70 10.39
CA ARG A 78 -1.28 -9.48 11.03
C ARG A 78 -2.00 -8.58 10.01
N GLY A 79 -1.39 -8.31 8.86
CA GLY A 79 -2.01 -7.52 7.80
C GLY A 79 -3.32 -8.14 7.30
N ALA A 80 -3.30 -9.43 6.99
CA ALA A 80 -4.45 -10.19 6.51
C ALA A 80 -5.60 -10.25 7.54
N LYS A 81 -5.26 -10.25 8.83
CA LYS A 81 -6.26 -10.12 9.91
C LYS A 81 -6.93 -8.75 9.87
N ILE A 82 -6.14 -7.67 9.77
CA ILE A 82 -6.67 -6.29 9.69
C ILE A 82 -7.57 -6.12 8.46
N VAL A 83 -7.17 -6.66 7.29
CA VAL A 83 -8.00 -6.63 6.07
C VAL A 83 -9.40 -7.18 6.34
N ARG A 84 -9.49 -8.37 6.94
CA ARG A 84 -10.77 -9.04 7.21
C ARG A 84 -11.59 -8.33 8.29
N GLU A 85 -10.95 -7.93 9.39
CA GLU A 85 -11.63 -7.29 10.52
C GLU A 85 -12.16 -5.90 10.18
N GLN A 86 -11.45 -5.15 9.34
CA GLN A 86 -11.82 -3.78 9.00
C GLN A 86 -12.50 -3.65 7.63
N GLY A 87 -12.65 -4.75 6.88
CA GLY A 87 -13.25 -4.74 5.55
C GLY A 87 -12.45 -3.92 4.54
N CYS A 88 -11.12 -4.04 4.55
CA CYS A 88 -10.30 -3.39 3.53
C CYS A 88 -10.45 -4.13 2.21
N ASP A 89 -10.59 -3.39 1.10
CA ASP A 89 -10.79 -3.92 -0.25
C ASP A 89 -9.65 -3.57 -1.21
N VAL A 90 -8.66 -2.79 -0.73
CA VAL A 90 -7.45 -2.44 -1.49
C VAL A 90 -6.26 -2.32 -0.54
N ILE A 91 -5.03 -2.54 -1.03
CA ILE A 91 -3.80 -2.38 -0.25
C ILE A 91 -2.91 -1.30 -0.85
N VAL A 92 -2.41 -0.42 0.01
CA VAL A 92 -1.46 0.64 -0.33
C VAL A 92 -0.16 0.39 0.41
N ALA A 93 0.90 0.07 -0.34
CA ALA A 93 2.25 -0.09 0.20
C ALA A 93 2.98 1.26 0.23
N LEU A 94 3.34 1.76 1.42
CA LEU A 94 4.16 2.97 1.58
C LEU A 94 5.51 2.61 2.20
N GLY A 95 6.50 2.33 1.35
CA GLY A 95 7.84 1.98 1.79
C GLY A 95 8.70 1.38 0.68
N GLY A 96 9.82 0.76 1.08
CA GLY A 96 10.72 0.06 0.18
C GLY A 96 10.25 -1.37 -0.17
N GLY A 97 11.19 -2.17 -0.70
CA GLY A 97 10.94 -3.54 -1.17
C GLY A 97 10.22 -4.42 -0.15
N SER A 98 10.67 -4.45 1.11
CA SER A 98 10.06 -5.29 2.15
C SER A 98 8.58 -4.95 2.40
N THR A 99 8.21 -3.66 2.38
CA THR A 99 6.83 -3.23 2.52
C THR A 99 5.99 -3.64 1.31
N MET A 100 6.52 -3.46 0.10
CA MET A 100 5.83 -3.85 -1.14
C MET A 100 5.62 -5.36 -1.22
N ASP A 101 6.62 -6.17 -0.88
CA ASP A 101 6.51 -7.62 -0.96
C ASP A 101 5.56 -8.17 0.10
N ALA A 102 5.64 -7.70 1.35
CA ALA A 102 4.66 -8.06 2.37
C ALA A 102 3.23 -7.72 1.93
N SER A 103 3.04 -6.56 1.30
CA SER A 103 1.72 -6.10 0.81
C SER A 103 1.14 -7.02 -0.25
N LYS A 104 1.96 -7.51 -1.19
CA LYS A 104 1.51 -8.48 -2.22
C LYS A 104 1.02 -9.78 -1.58
N VAL A 105 1.74 -10.28 -0.58
CA VAL A 105 1.37 -11.52 0.10
C VAL A 105 0.13 -11.32 0.98
N ILE A 106 -0.02 -10.15 1.62
CA ILE A 106 -1.25 -9.81 2.36
C ILE A 106 -2.44 -9.77 1.40
N ALA A 107 -2.28 -9.16 0.22
CA ALA A 107 -3.33 -9.11 -0.80
C ALA A 107 -3.76 -10.52 -1.20
N ALA A 108 -2.81 -11.36 -1.63
CA ALA A 108 -3.09 -12.74 -2.04
C ALA A 108 -3.72 -13.59 -0.93
N ALA A 109 -3.50 -13.23 0.34
CA ALA A 109 -4.04 -13.96 1.48
C ALA A 109 -5.42 -13.47 1.94
N ALA A 110 -5.89 -12.27 1.54
CA ALA A 110 -7.04 -11.63 2.20
C ALA A 110 -7.95 -10.77 1.31
N LEU A 111 -7.55 -10.41 0.09
CA LEU A 111 -8.38 -9.76 -0.92
C LEU A 111 -8.82 -10.78 -1.97
#